data_AF-A0A4Q7WYD0-F1
#
_entry.id   AF-A0A4Q7WYD0-F1
#
_cell.length_a   1.000
_cell.length_b   1.000
_cell.length_c   1.000
_cell.angle_alpha   90.00
_cell.angle_beta   90.00
_cell.angle_gamma   90.00
#
_symmetry.space_group_name_H-M   'P 1'
#
loop_
_entity.id
_entity.type
_entity.pdbx_description
1 polymer ?
#
loop_
_entity_poly.entity_id
_entity_poly.type
_entity_poly.pdbx_seq_one_letter_code
_entity_poly.pdbx_strand_id
1 'polypeptide(L)' 'MSETLVRVVKGDPTPEELAALITVLAARSAAPGPAPDPQRAGNWATYWRNARTPFHPGPGQWRASAHP' A
#
# COMPACT_ATOMS: atom_id res chain seq x y z
N MET A 1 18.04 -21.93 4.61
CA MET A 1 17.83 -20.97 3.52
C MET A 1 17.69 -19.61 4.17
N SER A 2 18.68 -18.73 4.07
CA SER A 2 18.62 -17.43 4.73
C SER A 2 17.66 -16.52 3.97
N GLU A 3 16.57 -16.14 4.61
CA GLU A 3 15.60 -15.21 4.03
C GLU A 3 16.22 -13.80 4.00
N THR A 4 16.31 -13.21 2.81
CA THR A 4 16.86 -11.87 2.65
C THR A 4 15.76 -10.84 2.80
N LEU A 5 15.81 -10.03 3.87
CA LEU A 5 14.78 -9.02 4.17
C LEU A 5 14.88 -7.78 3.28
N VAL A 6 16.09 -7.32 2.95
CA VAL A 6 16.35 -6.12 2.13
C VAL A 6 17.63 -6.31 1.32
N ARG A 7 17.67 -5.81 0.07
CA ARG A 7 18.86 -5.82 -0.80
C ARG A 7 19.00 -4.50 -1.56
N VAL A 8 20.19 -3.91 -1.52
CA VAL A 8 20.54 -2.75 -2.35
C VAL A 8 20.82 -3.25 -3.76
N VAL A 9 20.02 -2.82 -4.74
CA VAL A 9 20.15 -3.23 -6.15
C VAL A 9 20.96 -2.20 -6.96
N LYS A 10 21.02 -0.95 -6.49
CA LYS A 10 21.71 0.16 -7.14
C LYS A 10 22.13 1.21 -6.10
N GLY A 11 23.27 1.86 -6.33
CA GLY A 11 23.85 2.87 -5.44
C GLY A 11 24.84 2.25 -4.45
N ASP A 12 25.61 3.10 -3.79
CA ASP A 12 26.59 2.72 -2.76
C ASP A 12 26.33 3.60 -1.52
N PRO A 13 25.31 3.26 -0.70
CA PRO A 13 24.99 4.05 0.48
C PRO A 13 26.11 3.92 1.49
N THR A 14 26.39 5.01 2.21
CA THR A 14 27.32 4.92 3.33
C THR A 14 26.73 4.01 4.43
N PRO A 15 27.57 3.48 5.34
CA PRO A 15 27.09 2.68 6.47
C PRO A 15 26.00 3.38 7.29
N GLU A 16 26.12 4.70 7.46
CA GLU A 16 25.17 5.53 8.20
C GLU A 16 23.82 5.65 7.46
N GLU A 17 23.85 5.83 6.15
CA GLU A 17 22.64 5.90 5.32
C GLU A 17 21.91 4.55 5.31
N LEU A 18 22.65 3.45 5.20
CA LEU A 18 22.07 2.11 5.26
C LEU A 18 21.44 1.84 6.63
N ALA A 19 22.11 2.23 7.72
CA ALA A 19 21.59 2.10 9.08
C ALA A 19 20.31 2.94 9.27
N ALA A 20 20.27 4.16 8.73
CA ALA A 20 19.08 5.01 8.77
C ALA A 20 17.89 4.34 8.05
N LEU A 21 18.10 3.80 6.84
CA LEU A 21 17.06 3.09 6.08
C LEU A 21 16.54 1.87 6.84
N ILE A 22 17.42 1.03 7.38
CA ILE A 22 17.03 -0.16 8.15
C ILE A 22 16.21 0.25 9.38
N THR A 23 16.63 1.31 10.07
CA THR A 23 15.94 1.81 11.26
C THR A 23 14.51 2.27 10.94
N VAL A 24 14.33 3.02 9.85
CA VAL A 24 13.00 3.47 9.41
C VAL A 24 12.11 2.29 9.00
N LEU A 25 12.66 1.33 8.25
CA LEU A 25 11.94 0.12 7.85
C LEU A 25 11.49 -0.72 9.06
N ALA A 26 12.40 -0.94 10.01
CA ALA A 26 12.12 -1.65 11.25
C ALA A 26 11.04 -0.93 12.07
N ALA A 27 11.17 0.37 12.27
CA ALA A 27 10.19 1.18 12.99
C ALA A 27 8.80 1.13 12.34
N ARG A 28 8.74 1.19 11.00
CA ARG A 28 7.47 1.06 10.27
C ARG A 28 6.86 -0.35 10.37
N SER A 29 7.67 -1.40 10.34
CA SER A 29 7.17 -2.77 10.51
C SER A 29 6.68 -3.08 11.93
N ALA A 30 7.27 -2.42 12.94
CA ALA A 30 6.86 -2.57 14.33
C ALA A 30 5.61 -1.74 14.68
N ALA A 31 5.24 -0.76 13.85
CA ALA A 31 4.06 0.05 14.08
C ALA A 31 2.80 -0.83 14.00
N PRO A 32 1.91 -0.79 15.01
CA PRO A 32 0.65 -1.52 14.94
C PRO A 32 -0.15 -1.08 13.72
N GLY A 33 -0.65 -2.06 12.97
CA GLY A 33 -1.53 -1.81 11.85
C GLY A 33 -2.79 -1.06 12.30
N PRO A 34 -3.41 -0.26 11.42
CA PRO A 34 -4.70 0.34 11.73
C PRO A 34 -5.71 -0.77 12.08
N ALA A 35 -6.60 -0.49 13.03
CA ALA A 35 -7.68 -1.40 13.36
C ALA A 35 -8.43 -1.79 12.07
N PRO A 36 -8.82 -3.07 11.90
CA PRO A 36 -9.65 -3.47 10.78
C PRO A 36 -10.91 -2.60 10.80
N ASP A 37 -11.11 -1.83 9.74
CA ASP A 37 -12.33 -1.07 9.55
C ASP A 37 -13.25 -1.91 8.67
N PRO A 38 -14.29 -2.55 9.26
CA PRO A 38 -15.22 -3.39 8.50
C PRO A 38 -16.06 -2.58 7.50
N GLN A 39 -16.11 -1.25 7.60
CA GLN A 39 -16.75 -0.38 6.62
C GLN A 39 -15.83 0.06 5.48
N ARG A 40 -14.52 -0.18 5.60
CA ARG A 40 -13.52 0.08 4.55
C ARG A 40 -13.53 -0.99 3.47
N ALA A 41 -14.72 -1.45 3.08
CA ALA A 41 -14.87 -2.05 1.77
C ALA A 41 -14.79 -0.91 0.77
N GLY A 42 -13.56 -0.64 0.29
CA GLY A 42 -13.31 0.27 -0.83
C GLY A 42 -14.38 0.13 -1.89
N ASN A 43 -14.65 1.18 -2.64
CA ASN A 43 -15.47 1.08 -3.87
C ASN A 43 -14.99 -0.04 -4.82
N TRP A 44 -13.78 -0.56 -4.63
CA TRP A 44 -13.22 -1.75 -5.28
C TRP A 44 -13.78 -3.10 -4.80
N ALA A 45 -14.19 -3.20 -3.54
CA ALA A 45 -14.73 -4.41 -2.90
C ALA A 45 -16.26 -4.52 -2.97
N THR A 46 -16.96 -3.54 -3.56
CA THR A 46 -18.42 -3.54 -3.59
C THR A 46 -18.98 -4.57 -4.60
N TYR A 47 -19.87 -5.46 -4.14
CA TYR A 47 -20.43 -6.58 -4.91
C TYR A 47 -20.99 -6.23 -6.30
N TRP A 48 -21.69 -5.10 -6.44
CA TRP A 48 -22.27 -4.63 -7.71
C TRP A 48 -21.26 -4.35 -8.84
N ARG A 49 -19.95 -4.21 -8.54
CA ARG A 49 -18.88 -4.07 -9.54
C ARG A 49 -18.35 -5.42 -10.04
N ASN A 50 -18.67 -6.53 -9.36
CA ASN A 50 -18.42 -7.88 -9.88
C ASN A 50 -19.40 -8.22 -11.01
N ALA A 51 -20.54 -7.54 -11.08
CA ALA A 51 -21.39 -7.53 -12.26
C ALA A 51 -20.77 -6.59 -13.30
N ARG A 52 -20.49 -7.09 -14.51
CA ARG A 52 -19.97 -6.29 -15.64
C ARG A 52 -20.97 -5.20 -16.02
N THR A 53 -20.87 -4.06 -15.37
CA THR A 53 -21.64 -2.85 -15.69
C THR A 53 -20.76 -1.97 -16.58
N PRO A 54 -21.29 -1.39 -17.66
CA PRO A 54 -20.56 -0.42 -18.46
C PRO A 54 -20.03 0.73 -17.59
N PHE A 55 -18.77 1.10 -17.78
CA PHE A 55 -18.22 2.28 -17.12
C PHE A 55 -18.81 3.54 -17.77
N HIS A 56 -19.57 4.32 -17.00
CA HIS A 56 -20.13 5.59 -17.47
C HIS A 56 -19.18 6.74 -17.10
N PRO A 57 -18.54 7.42 -18.08
CA PRO A 57 -17.75 8.61 -17.78
C PRO A 57 -18.66 9.74 -17.26
N GLY A 58 -18.22 10.43 -16.19
CA GLY A 58 -18.98 11.53 -15.61
C GLY A 58 -18.24 12.24 -14.46
N PRO A 59 -18.71 13.43 -14.04
CA PRO A 59 -18.11 14.18 -12.94
C PRO A 59 -17.99 13.33 -11.68
N GLY A 60 -16.81 13.34 -11.05
CA GLY A 60 -16.54 12.59 -9.81
C GLY A 60 -16.14 11.12 -9.99
N GLN A 61 -16.28 10.53 -11.18
CA GLN A 61 -15.99 9.10 -11.39
C GLN A 61 -14.50 8.75 -11.28
N TRP A 62 -13.59 9.67 -11.65
CA TRP A 62 -12.17 9.49 -11.39
C TRP A 62 -11.85 9.49 -9.88
N ARG A 63 -12.50 10.37 -9.11
CA ARG A 63 -12.30 10.45 -7.65
C ARG A 63 -12.86 9.23 -6.94
N ALA A 64 -13.95 8.65 -7.44
CA ALA A 64 -14.55 7.44 -6.90
C ALA A 64 -13.62 6.20 -6.99
N SER A 65 -12.62 6.21 -7.89
CA SER A 65 -11.58 5.17 -7.97
C SER A 65 -10.57 5.20 -6.82
N ALA A 66 -10.48 6.32 -6.10
CA ALA A 66 -9.52 6.54 -5.02
C ALA A 66 -10.19 6.75 -3.64
N HIS A 67 -11.52 6.75 -3.58
CA HIS A 67 -12.24 6.82 -2.31
C HIS A 67 -12.21 5.46 -1.58
N PRO A 68 -12.10 5.46 -0.23
CA PRO A 68 -12.14 4.26 0.57
C PRO A 68 -13.51 3.59 0.61
#